data_AF-A0AAE1RCV0-F1
#
_entry.id   AF-A0AAE1RCV0-F1
#
_cell.length_a   1.000
_cell.length_b   1.000
_cell.length_c   1.000
_cell.angle_alpha   90.00
_cell.angle_beta   90.00
_cell.angle_gamma   90.00
#
_symmetry.space_group_name_H-M   'P 1'
#
loop_
_entity.id
_entity.type
_entity.pdbx_description
1 polymer ?
#
loop_
_entity_poly.entity_id
_entity_poly.type
_entity_poly.pdbx_seq_one_letter_code
_entity_poly.pdbx_strand_id
1 'polypeptide(L)'
;MEFKQNKFLPAEKQIVTADPDINIVDLCDDDDFIVLACDGVWDCMSSQQLVDFIHEQLKSESKLSAVCERVLDRCLAPTAGGEGCDNMTMILVQFKKPILSGSSPGDEPSASSEKLTASGASPGDESSASPGDEPSASSEKLPASVDVNAESKPVECGSSS
;
A
#
# COMPACT_ATOMS: atom_id res chain seq x y z
N MET A 1 30.17 16.54 -2.80
CA MET A 1 29.06 16.81 -3.73
C MET A 1 29.61 16.92 -5.13
N GLU A 2 29.62 15.84 -5.91
CA GLU A 2 30.29 15.82 -7.23
C GLU A 2 29.28 15.83 -8.39
N PHE A 3 28.13 15.18 -8.22
CA PHE A 3 27.06 15.01 -9.22
C PHE A 3 26.37 16.30 -9.71
N LYS A 4 26.73 17.47 -9.16
CA LYS A 4 26.13 18.79 -9.46
C LYS A 4 27.17 19.87 -9.80
N GLN A 5 28.35 19.48 -10.29
CA GLN A 5 29.48 20.39 -10.58
C GLN A 5 29.67 20.76 -12.07
N ASN A 6 28.80 20.30 -12.98
CA ASN A 6 29.01 20.55 -14.41
C ASN A 6 28.69 22.01 -14.77
N LYS A 7 29.74 22.81 -14.93
CA LYS A 7 29.70 24.26 -15.23
C LYS A 7 29.12 24.62 -16.60
N PHE A 8 28.87 23.63 -17.46
CA PHE A 8 28.31 23.83 -18.80
C PHE A 8 26.84 23.44 -18.91
N LEU A 9 26.26 22.89 -17.83
CA LEU A 9 24.85 22.51 -17.76
C LEU A 9 24.16 23.33 -16.66
N PRO A 10 22.88 23.69 -16.83
CA PRO A 10 22.08 24.32 -15.77
C PRO A 10 21.77 23.30 -14.65
N ALA A 11 21.07 23.73 -13.59
CA ALA A 11 20.91 22.95 -12.36
C ALA A 11 20.04 21.70 -12.56
N GLU A 12 19.01 21.82 -13.40
CA GLU A 12 18.05 20.78 -13.74
C GLU A 12 18.62 19.70 -14.69
N LYS A 13 19.78 19.97 -15.31
CA LYS A 13 20.47 19.06 -16.25
C LYS A 13 21.79 18.51 -15.70
N GLN A 14 21.99 18.58 -14.38
CA GLN A 14 23.09 17.90 -13.70
C GLN A 14 22.84 16.38 -13.65
N ILE A 15 23.89 15.59 -13.38
CA ILE A 15 23.79 14.11 -13.30
C ILE A 15 22.80 13.67 -12.20
N VAL A 16 22.70 14.45 -11.13
CA VAL A 16 21.61 14.36 -10.15
C VAL A 16 20.91 15.72 -10.07
N THR A 17 19.70 15.81 -10.61
CA THR A 17 18.86 17.01 -10.53
C THR A 17 18.31 17.24 -9.11
N ALA A 18 17.66 18.38 -8.89
CA ALA A 18 16.73 18.63 -7.77
C ALA A 18 15.47 19.35 -8.28
N ASP A 19 15.24 19.30 -9.59
CA ASP A 19 14.04 19.75 -10.28
C ASP A 19 13.01 18.61 -10.21
N PRO A 20 11.83 18.80 -9.59
CA PRO A 20 10.84 17.75 -9.40
C PRO A 20 9.83 17.70 -10.56
N ASP A 21 9.38 16.50 -10.91
CA ASP A 21 8.19 16.34 -11.76
C ASP A 21 6.93 16.81 -11.00
N ILE A 22 6.09 17.62 -11.66
CA ILE A 22 4.87 18.19 -11.07
C ILE A 22 3.67 17.79 -11.93
N ASN A 23 2.84 16.90 -11.39
CA ASN A 23 1.54 16.55 -11.94
C ASN A 23 0.43 17.18 -11.08
N ILE A 24 -0.60 17.71 -11.74
CA ILE A 24 -1.80 18.26 -11.09
C ILE A 24 -2.99 17.42 -11.54
N VAL A 25 -3.76 16.93 -10.56
CA VAL A 25 -4.97 16.12 -10.77
C VAL A 25 -6.05 16.69 -9.86
N ASP A 26 -7.23 16.97 -10.42
CA ASP A 26 -8.41 17.39 -9.66
C ASP A 26 -9.08 16.15 -9.03
N LEU A 27 -9.56 16.28 -7.79
CA LEU A 27 -10.19 15.17 -7.06
C LEU A 27 -11.67 14.99 -7.46
N CYS A 28 -12.09 13.73 -7.55
CA CYS A 28 -13.45 13.28 -7.85
C CYS A 28 -14.14 12.65 -6.62
N ASP A 29 -15.48 12.56 -6.63
CA ASP A 29 -16.25 11.90 -5.55
C ASP A 29 -15.95 10.38 -5.43
N ASP A 30 -15.42 9.78 -6.49
CA ASP A 30 -14.99 8.39 -6.53
C ASP A 30 -13.62 8.14 -5.85
N ASP A 31 -12.81 9.17 -5.61
CA ASP A 31 -11.48 9.02 -4.98
C ASP A 31 -11.59 8.61 -3.51
N ASP A 32 -11.12 7.41 -3.16
CA ASP A 32 -11.15 6.90 -1.79
C ASP A 32 -9.93 7.32 -0.95
N PHE A 33 -8.72 7.26 -1.50
CA PHE A 33 -7.47 7.62 -0.79
C PHE A 33 -6.29 7.90 -1.71
N ILE A 34 -5.29 8.62 -1.18
CA ILE A 34 -3.91 8.66 -1.70
C ILE A 34 -2.99 7.87 -0.77
N VAL A 35 -2.09 7.08 -1.36
CA VAL A 35 -0.94 6.47 -0.68
C VAL A 35 0.37 7.04 -1.20
N LEU A 36 1.28 7.37 -0.30
CA LEU A 36 2.67 7.76 -0.59
C LEU A 36 3.59 6.82 0.17
N ALA A 37 4.60 6.25 -0.49
CA ALA A 37 5.58 5.38 0.15
C ALA A 37 6.96 5.49 -0.51
N CYS A 38 8.01 5.02 0.17
CA CYS A 38 9.35 4.87 -0.39
C CYS A 38 9.52 3.59 -1.22
N ASP A 39 10.63 3.54 -1.97
CA ASP A 39 11.18 2.36 -2.64
C ASP A 39 11.08 1.07 -1.80
N GLY A 40 11.47 1.09 -0.53
CA GLY A 40 11.38 -0.08 0.36
C GLY A 40 9.98 -0.73 0.50
N VAL A 41 8.90 -0.03 0.12
CA VAL A 41 7.54 -0.61 0.01
C VAL A 41 7.23 -1.02 -1.43
N TRP A 42 7.59 -0.20 -2.43
CA TRP A 42 7.32 -0.47 -3.84
C TRP A 42 8.12 -1.64 -4.42
N ASP A 43 9.31 -1.90 -3.89
CA ASP A 43 10.13 -3.08 -4.21
C ASP A 43 9.45 -4.39 -3.74
N CYS A 44 8.56 -4.31 -2.75
CA CYS A 44 7.81 -5.45 -2.21
C CYS A 44 6.39 -5.60 -2.80
N MET A 45 5.80 -4.52 -3.30
CA MET A 45 4.40 -4.48 -3.75
C MET A 45 4.22 -3.53 -4.94
N SER A 46 3.69 -4.04 -6.06
CA SER A 46 3.26 -3.17 -7.16
C SER A 46 2.06 -2.28 -6.75
N SER A 47 1.88 -1.17 -7.46
CA SER A 47 0.87 -0.15 -7.12
C SER A 47 -0.54 -0.72 -6.94
N GLN A 48 -0.98 -1.63 -7.83
CA GLN A 48 -2.30 -2.25 -7.71
C GLN A 48 -2.38 -3.20 -6.52
N GLN A 49 -1.36 -4.02 -6.26
CA GLN A 49 -1.35 -4.92 -5.10
C GLN A 49 -1.44 -4.16 -3.77
N LEU A 50 -0.80 -2.99 -3.69
CA LEU A 50 -0.88 -2.14 -2.51
C LEU A 50 -2.28 -1.51 -2.37
N VAL A 51 -2.85 -0.98 -3.45
CA VAL A 51 -4.21 -0.42 -3.49
C VAL A 51 -5.25 -1.46 -3.09
N ASP A 52 -5.22 -2.65 -3.69
CA ASP A 52 -6.14 -3.76 -3.39
C ASP A 52 -6.07 -4.18 -1.92
N PHE A 53 -4.85 -4.29 -1.37
CA PHE A 53 -4.63 -4.64 0.03
C PHE A 53 -5.10 -3.54 0.99
N ILE A 54 -4.86 -2.26 0.68
CA ILE A 54 -5.40 -1.14 1.47
C ILE A 54 -6.94 -1.15 1.45
N HIS A 55 -7.58 -1.37 0.30
CA HIS A 55 -9.04 -1.55 0.22
C HIS A 55 -9.54 -2.79 0.97
N GLU A 56 -8.74 -3.82 1.19
CA GLU A 56 -9.09 -4.93 2.09
C GLU A 56 -8.99 -4.52 3.56
N GLN A 57 -7.86 -3.93 3.99
CA GLN A 57 -7.65 -3.54 5.39
C GLN A 57 -8.64 -2.45 5.85
N LEU A 58 -9.04 -1.52 4.97
CA LEU A 58 -10.04 -0.49 5.28
C LEU A 58 -11.46 -1.03 5.54
N LYS A 59 -11.73 -2.32 5.29
CA LYS A 59 -13.01 -2.97 5.63
C LYS A 59 -13.05 -3.46 7.08
N SER A 60 -11.91 -3.62 7.74
CA SER A 60 -11.78 -4.15 9.09
C SER A 60 -11.15 -3.15 10.08
N GLU A 61 -10.24 -2.29 9.61
CA GLU A 61 -9.56 -1.31 10.44
C GLU A 61 -10.24 0.06 10.46
N SER A 62 -10.42 0.60 11.66
CA SER A 62 -10.95 1.96 11.90
C SER A 62 -9.87 3.04 12.01
N LYS A 63 -8.58 2.67 11.88
CA LYS A 63 -7.43 3.56 12.02
C LYS A 63 -6.48 3.38 10.86
N LEU A 64 -6.18 4.47 10.15
CA LEU A 64 -5.21 4.46 9.04
C LEU A 64 -3.81 4.03 9.48
N SER A 65 -3.43 4.27 10.75
CA SER A 65 -2.13 3.78 11.28
C SER A 65 -2.05 2.25 11.27
N ALA A 66 -3.11 1.55 11.68
CA ALA A 66 -3.18 0.09 11.66
C ALA A 66 -3.16 -0.45 10.22
N VAL A 67 -3.70 0.28 9.24
CA VAL A 67 -3.57 -0.05 7.82
C VAL A 67 -2.12 0.11 7.34
N CYS A 68 -1.43 1.20 7.71
CA CYS A 68 -0.01 1.36 7.42
C CYS A 68 0.83 0.25 8.08
N GLU A 69 0.58 -0.05 9.37
CA GLU A 69 1.24 -1.14 10.10
C GLU A 69 1.08 -2.49 9.37
N ARG A 70 -0.14 -2.82 8.92
CA ARG A 70 -0.42 -4.04 8.12
C ARG A 70 0.31 -4.09 6.78
N VAL A 71 0.52 -2.95 6.12
CA VAL A 71 1.32 -2.88 4.87
C VAL A 71 2.78 -3.13 5.18
N LEU A 72 3.34 -2.43 6.17
CA LEU A 72 4.75 -2.52 6.53
C LEU A 72 5.10 -3.93 7.02
N ASP A 73 4.25 -4.53 7.87
CA ASP A 73 4.37 -5.94 8.30
C ASP A 73 4.35 -6.92 7.11
N ARG A 74 3.53 -6.64 6.09
CA ARG A 74 3.46 -7.46 4.86
C ARG A 74 4.67 -7.31 3.95
N CYS A 75 5.38 -6.18 4.04
CA CYS A 75 6.59 -5.91 3.29
C CYS A 75 7.87 -6.37 4.02
N LEU A 76 7.81 -6.78 5.29
CA LEU A 76 9.00 -7.23 6.02
C LEU A 76 9.60 -8.53 5.45
N ALA A 77 10.92 -8.53 5.24
CA ALA A 77 11.65 -9.73 4.81
C ALA A 77 11.53 -10.88 5.83
N PRO A 78 11.15 -12.11 5.45
CA PRO A 78 11.10 -13.25 6.37
C PRO A 78 12.51 -13.71 6.80
N THR A 79 13.54 -13.37 6.01
CA THR A 79 14.95 -13.67 6.23
C THR A 79 15.81 -12.55 5.67
N ALA A 80 16.90 -12.19 6.35
CA ALA A 80 17.81 -11.13 5.92
C ALA A 80 18.39 -11.41 4.51
N GLY A 81 18.35 -10.39 3.65
CA GLY A 81 18.86 -10.45 2.27
C GLY A 81 17.78 -10.65 1.19
N GLY A 82 16.50 -10.74 1.55
CA GLY A 82 15.38 -10.67 0.61
C GLY A 82 14.82 -9.25 0.43
N GLU A 83 13.83 -9.11 -0.46
CA GLU A 83 12.91 -7.97 -0.50
C GLU A 83 12.35 -7.71 0.91
N GLY A 84 12.23 -6.44 1.31
CA GLY A 84 11.75 -6.06 2.65
C GLY A 84 12.83 -5.83 3.72
N CYS A 85 14.08 -5.64 3.33
CA CYS A 85 15.20 -5.38 4.25
C CYS A 85 15.54 -3.88 4.44
N ASP A 86 14.85 -2.95 3.76
CA ASP A 86 15.17 -1.52 3.78
C ASP A 86 14.30 -0.70 4.76
N ASN A 87 14.54 0.60 4.82
CA ASN A 87 13.81 1.60 5.59
C ASN A 87 12.45 1.85 4.92
N MET A 88 11.39 1.28 5.48
CA MET A 88 10.03 1.44 4.95
C MET A 88 9.29 2.60 5.61
N THR A 89 8.63 3.44 4.82
CA THR A 89 7.82 4.58 5.27
C THR A 89 6.63 4.75 4.34
N MET A 90 5.44 4.89 4.92
CA MET A 90 4.18 5.05 4.19
C MET A 90 3.29 6.12 4.86
N ILE A 91 2.61 6.91 4.04
CA ILE A 91 1.56 7.86 4.43
C ILE A 91 0.29 7.47 3.67
N LEU A 92 -0.81 7.29 4.41
CA LEU A 92 -2.14 7.03 3.86
C LEU A 92 -3.07 8.21 4.17
N VAL A 93 -3.64 8.81 3.13
CA VAL A 93 -4.58 9.93 3.22
C VAL A 93 -5.92 9.48 2.65
N GLN A 94 -6.86 9.12 3.54
CA GLN A 94 -8.22 8.78 3.14
C GLN A 94 -9.06 10.04 2.94
N PHE A 95 -9.79 10.11 1.83
CA PHE A 95 -10.71 11.21 1.56
C PHE A 95 -12.04 11.03 2.29
N LYS A 96 -12.75 12.13 2.50
CA LYS A 96 -14.10 12.14 3.08
C LYS A 96 -15.09 12.38 1.96
N LYS A 97 -15.84 11.34 1.58
CA LYS A 97 -16.94 11.49 0.61
C LYS A 97 -17.94 12.52 1.14
N PRO A 98 -18.42 13.47 0.31
CA PRO A 98 -19.30 14.52 0.78
C PRO A 98 -20.60 13.91 1.31
N ILE A 99 -21.03 14.35 2.50
CA ILE A 99 -22.29 13.89 3.08
C ILE A 99 -23.43 14.55 2.30
N LEU A 100 -23.94 13.85 1.29
CA LEU A 100 -25.22 14.16 0.65
C LEU A 100 -26.33 13.99 1.70
N SER A 101 -26.68 15.08 2.38
CA SER A 101 -27.64 15.10 3.49
C SER A 101 -29.10 15.00 3.02
N GLY A 102 -29.41 13.94 2.28
CA GLY A 102 -30.77 13.54 1.86
C GLY A 102 -31.63 13.02 3.02
N SER A 103 -31.54 13.63 4.20
CA SER A 103 -32.21 13.18 5.43
C SER A 103 -33.60 13.80 5.56
N SER A 104 -34.60 13.13 5.01
CA SER A 104 -36.00 13.36 5.41
C SER A 104 -36.20 12.92 6.86
N PRO A 105 -36.85 13.71 7.73
CA PRO A 105 -37.07 13.33 9.14
C PRO A 105 -38.31 12.44 9.32
N GLY A 106 -38.17 11.40 10.16
CA GLY A 106 -39.20 10.40 10.51
C GLY A 106 -38.74 8.97 10.16
N ASP A 107 -38.74 7.99 11.06
CA ASP A 107 -39.12 7.96 12.48
C ASP A 107 -38.24 6.97 13.29
N GLU A 108 -38.21 7.16 14.60
CA GLU A 108 -37.70 6.26 15.66
C GLU A 108 -38.88 6.01 16.65
N PRO A 109 -38.92 4.97 17.53
CA PRO A 109 -37.81 4.11 17.95
C PRO A 109 -38.11 2.60 18.10
N SER A 110 -37.13 1.80 18.57
CA SER A 110 -37.23 1.03 19.85
C SER A 110 -36.03 0.05 20.07
N ALA A 111 -35.73 -0.31 21.33
CA ALA A 111 -34.54 -1.08 21.73
C ALA A 111 -34.80 -2.23 22.74
N SER A 112 -33.92 -3.26 22.77
CA SER A 112 -33.58 -4.19 23.90
C SER A 112 -32.72 -5.38 23.38
N SER A 113 -31.52 -5.72 23.92
CA SER A 113 -31.20 -6.55 25.12
C SER A 113 -31.59 -8.04 24.99
N GLU A 114 -30.83 -9.11 25.31
CA GLU A 114 -29.66 -9.47 26.16
C GLU A 114 -28.89 -10.70 25.49
N LYS A 115 -27.67 -11.26 25.80
CA LYS A 115 -26.52 -11.04 26.74
C LYS A 115 -25.43 -12.16 26.61
N LEU A 116 -24.40 -12.14 27.47
CA LEU A 116 -23.23 -13.05 27.63
C LEU A 116 -23.46 -14.58 27.59
N THR A 117 -22.45 -15.33 27.11
CA THR A 117 -21.74 -16.42 27.85
C THR A 117 -20.25 -16.49 27.44
N ALA A 118 -19.41 -17.29 28.13
CA ALA A 118 -17.96 -17.39 27.92
C ALA A 118 -17.39 -18.80 28.29
N SER A 119 -16.09 -19.03 28.03
CA SER A 119 -15.30 -20.26 28.28
C SER A 119 -15.50 -21.41 27.24
N GLY A 120 -14.47 -22.18 26.83
CA GLY A 120 -13.02 -22.08 27.11
C GLY A 120 -12.23 -23.36 26.80
N ALA A 121 -10.91 -23.33 27.07
CA ALA A 121 -9.91 -24.43 27.14
C ALA A 121 -9.44 -25.14 25.84
N SER A 122 -8.12 -25.11 25.63
CA SER A 122 -7.31 -26.15 24.92
C SER A 122 -6.88 -27.25 25.93
N PRO A 123 -6.41 -28.45 25.49
CA PRO A 123 -4.94 -28.65 25.37
C PRO A 123 -4.44 -29.76 24.40
N GLY A 124 -3.14 -29.77 24.11
CA GLY A 124 -2.37 -30.92 23.58
C GLY A 124 -2.53 -31.25 22.07
N ASP A 125 -1.66 -32.04 21.44
CA ASP A 125 -0.35 -32.57 21.91
C ASP A 125 0.62 -32.87 20.74
N GLU A 126 1.89 -33.01 21.12
CA GLU A 126 3.19 -33.15 20.42
C GLU A 126 3.40 -34.04 19.15
N SER A 127 4.65 -33.96 18.62
CA SER A 127 5.37 -34.94 17.76
C SER A 127 4.97 -35.09 16.26
N SER A 128 5.88 -35.37 15.31
CA SER A 128 7.36 -35.42 15.30
C SER A 128 7.95 -35.48 13.85
N ALA A 129 9.29 -35.29 13.74
CA ALA A 129 10.22 -35.81 12.70
C ALA A 129 10.22 -35.27 11.25
N SER A 130 11.36 -34.67 10.85
CA SER A 130 11.94 -34.66 9.49
C SER A 130 12.64 -36.02 9.18
N PRO A 131 13.17 -36.35 7.98
CA PRO A 131 13.77 -35.53 6.91
C PRO A 131 13.01 -35.61 5.55
N GLY A 132 13.40 -34.97 4.44
CA GLY A 132 14.52 -34.06 4.14
C GLY A 132 15.37 -34.57 2.97
N ASP A 133 15.45 -33.81 1.87
CA ASP A 133 16.31 -34.08 0.69
C ASP A 133 16.67 -32.78 -0.06
N GLU A 134 17.90 -32.74 -0.57
CA GLU A 134 18.41 -31.85 -1.65
C GLU A 134 18.76 -32.80 -2.85
N PRO A 135 19.09 -32.36 -4.08
CA PRO A 135 19.52 -31.02 -4.47
C PRO A 135 18.94 -30.50 -5.79
N SER A 136 19.42 -29.32 -6.21
CA SER A 136 20.03 -29.07 -7.54
C SER A 136 19.76 -27.65 -8.04
N ALA A 137 20.83 -26.94 -8.40
CA ALA A 137 20.73 -25.66 -9.06
C ALA A 137 20.11 -25.76 -10.47
N SER A 138 19.50 -24.67 -10.92
CA SER A 138 19.32 -24.35 -12.35
C SER A 138 19.44 -22.84 -12.53
N SER A 139 20.22 -22.42 -13.53
CA SER A 139 20.57 -21.02 -13.75
C SER A 139 19.53 -20.33 -14.62
N GLU A 140 18.59 -19.62 -14.00
CA GLU A 140 17.62 -18.80 -14.71
C GLU A 140 18.11 -17.36 -14.91
N LYS A 141 17.58 -16.72 -15.94
CA LYS A 141 18.25 -15.64 -16.68
C LYS A 141 17.45 -14.36 -16.59
N LEU A 142 18.08 -13.30 -16.06
CA LEU A 142 17.50 -11.96 -15.93
C LEU A 142 16.71 -11.54 -17.19
N PRO A 143 15.41 -11.22 -17.08
CA PRO A 143 14.73 -10.40 -18.05
C PRO A 143 15.23 -8.94 -17.95
N ALA A 144 15.02 -8.16 -19.01
CA ALA A 144 15.48 -6.78 -19.06
C ALA A 144 14.63 -5.85 -18.16
N SER A 145 15.20 -4.70 -17.80
CA SER A 145 14.47 -3.60 -17.17
C SER A 145 13.19 -3.26 -17.94
N VAL A 146 12.07 -3.17 -17.22
CA VAL A 146 10.81 -2.67 -17.79
C VAL A 146 10.85 -1.15 -17.85
N ASP A 147 10.56 -0.58 -19.01
CA ASP A 147 10.45 0.87 -19.19
C ASP A 147 9.30 1.43 -18.36
N VAL A 148 9.62 2.19 -17.30
CA VAL A 148 8.64 2.98 -16.54
C VAL A 148 8.28 4.23 -17.35
N ASN A 149 7.55 4.01 -18.44
CA ASN A 149 6.89 5.06 -19.20
C ASN A 149 5.46 4.63 -19.58
N ALA A 150 4.70 4.24 -18.56
CA ALA A 150 3.25 4.19 -18.65
C ALA A 150 2.74 5.63 -18.71
N GLU A 151 2.51 6.13 -19.93
CA GLU A 151 1.92 7.46 -20.17
C GLU A 151 0.48 7.45 -19.62
N SER A 152 0.34 7.84 -18.35
CA SER A 152 -0.93 7.87 -17.63
C SER A 152 -1.87 8.88 -18.26
N LYS A 153 -2.77 8.39 -19.11
CA LYS A 153 -3.92 9.17 -19.57
C LYS A 153 -4.69 9.72 -18.36
N PRO A 154 -5.23 10.94 -18.42
CA PRO A 154 -6.12 11.45 -17.39
C PRO A 154 -7.24 10.45 -17.13
N VAL A 155 -7.46 10.13 -15.85
CA VAL A 155 -8.68 9.44 -15.41
C VAL A 155 -9.79 10.49 -15.48
N GLU A 156 -10.55 10.48 -16.58
CA GLU A 156 -11.65 11.44 -16.74
C GLU A 156 -12.76 11.14 -15.73
N CYS A 157 -13.15 12.16 -14.95
CA CYS A 157 -14.16 12.08 -13.91
C CYS A 157 -15.50 11.60 -14.51
N GLY A 158 -15.94 10.39 -14.14
CA GLY A 158 -17.09 9.72 -14.72
C GLY A 158 -18.41 10.44 -14.44
N SER A 159 -18.82 11.32 -15.35
CA SER A 159 -20.03 12.15 -15.22
C SER A 159 -21.32 11.32 -15.32
N SER A 160 -21.64 10.62 -14.22
CA SER A 160 -22.89 9.86 -14.07
C SER A 160 -24.09 10.80 -14.08
N SER A 161 -25.06 10.51 -14.95
CA SER A 161 -26.32 11.26 -15.16
C SER A 161 -27.54 10.36 -14.97
#